data_AF-A0AAW0E3T0-F1
#
_entry.id   AF-A0AAW0E3T0-F1
#
_cell.length_a   1.000
_cell.length_b   1.000
_cell.length_c   1.000
_cell.angle_alpha   90.00
_cell.angle_beta   90.00
_cell.angle_gamma   90.00
#
_symmetry.space_group_name_H-M   'P 1'
#
loop_
_entity.id
_entity.type
_entity.pdbx_description
1 polymer ?
#
loop_
_entity_poly.entity_id
_entity_poly.type
_entity_poly.pdbx_seq_one_letter_code
_entity_poly.pdbx_strand_id
1 'polypeptide(L)'
;MPKTKATRSKSKAATEDSRTLRAKKAALQDEFGKAKKTKENYRGYYDRGLRILKDIVAQRRKQEKQNPGSLTDGIDTNLLEKAFTGKPNKHSVYALELYLTQKCVVEELGQSTADGIHGAMADYWDRLEGGQYNGEYSLDEETGKVTGNPARAPPIVDFVKCIINLASRGQQKLGTMLRLQHLKTCSSLWSGPSYSAPMKKWKA
;
A
#
# COMPACT_ATOMS: atom_id res chain seq x y z
N MET A 1 -39.41 6.13 -54.44
CA MET A 1 -38.91 7.24 -53.61
C MET A 1 -37.49 6.91 -53.11
N PRO A 2 -36.43 7.40 -53.77
CA PRO A 2 -35.07 7.19 -53.26
C PRO A 2 -34.81 8.12 -52.06
N LYS A 3 -34.36 7.54 -50.94
CA LYS A 3 -33.99 8.28 -49.72
C LYS A 3 -32.65 9.00 -49.94
N THR A 4 -32.67 10.33 -49.92
CA THR A 4 -31.48 11.18 -50.00
C THR A 4 -30.63 10.97 -48.74
N LYS A 5 -29.40 10.43 -48.89
CA LYS A 5 -28.42 10.35 -47.80
C LYS A 5 -27.83 11.75 -47.59
N ALA A 6 -28.06 12.34 -46.41
CA ALA A 6 -27.45 13.60 -46.03
C ALA A 6 -25.92 13.45 -45.92
N THR A 7 -25.19 14.16 -46.76
CA THR A 7 -23.73 14.26 -46.70
C THR A 7 -23.32 15.21 -45.57
N ARG A 8 -22.68 14.65 -44.54
CA ARG A 8 -22.15 15.43 -43.42
C ARG A 8 -20.93 16.24 -43.88
N SER A 9 -21.14 17.54 -44.09
CA SER A 9 -20.06 18.51 -44.34
C SER A 9 -19.13 18.57 -43.13
N LYS A 10 -17.83 18.28 -43.34
CA LYS A 10 -16.78 18.50 -42.34
C LYS A 10 -16.34 19.96 -42.43
N SER A 11 -16.90 20.83 -41.58
CA SER A 11 -16.30 22.13 -41.33
C SER A 11 -14.93 21.94 -40.65
N LYS A 12 -13.89 22.59 -41.17
CA LYS A 12 -12.56 22.63 -40.51
C LYS A 12 -12.70 23.52 -39.27
N ALA A 13 -12.72 22.92 -38.08
CA ALA A 13 -12.69 23.66 -36.83
C ALA A 13 -11.37 24.45 -36.70
N ALA A 14 -11.44 25.68 -36.21
CA ALA A 14 -10.26 26.48 -35.91
C ALA A 14 -9.40 25.76 -34.86
N THR A 15 -8.08 25.80 -35.03
CA THR A 15 -7.15 25.17 -34.09
C THR A 15 -7.21 25.89 -32.74
N GLU A 16 -7.67 25.18 -31.71
CA GLU A 16 -7.73 25.71 -30.35
C GLU A 16 -6.34 25.87 -29.72
N ASP A 17 -6.25 26.76 -28.73
CA ASP A 17 -5.02 26.94 -27.95
C ASP A 17 -4.63 25.66 -27.18
N SER A 18 -3.33 25.43 -27.06
CA SER A 18 -2.75 24.23 -26.44
C SER A 18 -3.17 24.04 -24.98
N ARG A 19 -3.40 25.12 -24.22
CA ARG A 19 -3.89 25.05 -22.83
C ARG A 19 -5.33 24.56 -22.79
N THR A 20 -6.16 25.06 -23.70
CA THR A 20 -7.58 24.67 -23.82
C THR A 20 -7.72 23.21 -24.23
N LEU A 21 -6.91 22.74 -25.18
CA LEU A 21 -6.87 21.34 -25.59
C LEU A 21 -6.45 20.41 -24.44
N ARG A 22 -5.45 20.80 -23.64
CA ARG A 22 -5.03 20.04 -22.45
C ARG A 22 -6.12 19.98 -21.38
N ALA A 23 -6.78 21.11 -21.11
CA ALA A 23 -7.88 21.17 -20.15
C ALA A 23 -9.07 20.29 -20.58
N LYS A 24 -9.46 20.35 -21.87
CA LYS A 24 -10.53 19.50 -22.42
C LYS A 24 -10.17 18.01 -22.37
N LYS A 25 -8.93 17.66 -22.69
CA LYS A 25 -8.44 16.28 -22.54
C LYS A 25 -8.51 15.82 -21.09
N ALA A 26 -8.07 16.65 -20.14
CA ALA A 26 -8.11 16.33 -18.71
C ALA A 26 -9.55 16.13 -18.21
N ALA A 27 -10.50 16.99 -18.62
CA ALA A 27 -11.91 16.85 -18.27
C ALA A 27 -12.52 15.55 -18.84
N LEU A 28 -12.26 15.24 -20.11
CA LEU A 28 -12.67 13.97 -20.74
C LEU A 28 -12.05 12.75 -20.04
N GLN A 29 -10.77 12.81 -19.70
CA GLN A 29 -10.10 11.73 -18.98
C GLN A 29 -10.63 11.56 -17.56
N ASP A 30 -11.07 12.64 -16.91
CA ASP A 30 -11.75 12.50 -15.64
C ASP A 30 -13.12 11.87 -15.84
N GLU A 31 -13.99 12.42 -16.70
CA GLU A 31 -15.35 11.90 -16.89
C GLU A 31 -15.40 10.46 -17.41
N PHE A 32 -14.55 10.12 -18.39
CA PHE A 32 -14.62 8.85 -19.13
C PHE A 32 -13.42 7.93 -18.92
N GLY A 33 -12.34 8.40 -18.31
CA GLY A 33 -11.11 7.59 -18.17
C GLY A 33 -11.27 6.41 -17.21
N LYS A 34 -12.24 6.45 -16.29
CA LYS A 34 -12.61 5.30 -15.43
C LYS A 34 -14.10 5.31 -15.13
N ALA A 35 -14.67 4.11 -14.99
CA ALA A 35 -16.04 3.96 -14.52
C ALA A 35 -16.21 4.60 -13.13
N LYS A 36 -17.33 5.31 -12.93
CA LYS A 36 -17.66 5.99 -11.67
C LYS A 36 -17.52 5.09 -10.45
N LYS A 37 -18.04 3.86 -10.53
CA LYS A 37 -17.94 2.85 -9.47
C LYS A 37 -16.50 2.49 -9.12
N THR A 38 -15.60 2.43 -10.12
CA THR A 38 -14.17 2.16 -9.88
C THR A 38 -13.53 3.31 -9.12
N LYS A 39 -13.84 4.57 -9.46
CA LYS A 39 -13.35 5.74 -8.71
C LYS A 39 -13.81 5.71 -7.24
N GLU A 40 -15.09 5.39 -7.01
CA GLU A 40 -15.67 5.28 -5.67
C GLU A 40 -15.02 4.13 -4.87
N ASN A 41 -14.83 2.97 -5.51
CA ASN A 41 -14.14 1.85 -4.88
C ASN A 41 -12.70 2.20 -4.50
N TYR A 42 -11.95 2.84 -5.40
CA TYR A 42 -10.56 3.24 -5.17
C TYR A 42 -10.46 4.25 -4.03
N ARG A 43 -11.34 5.26 -4.01
CA ARG A 43 -11.46 6.17 -2.88
C ARG A 43 -11.72 5.42 -1.57
N GLY A 44 -12.63 4.44 -1.60
CA GLY A 44 -12.91 3.61 -0.43
C GLY A 44 -11.69 2.82 0.08
N TYR A 45 -10.86 2.27 -0.82
CA TYR A 45 -9.63 1.60 -0.41
C TYR A 45 -8.62 2.58 0.20
N TYR A 46 -8.47 3.76 -0.40
CA TYR A 46 -7.61 4.80 0.13
C TYR A 46 -8.05 5.28 1.53
N ASP A 47 -9.34 5.56 1.72
CA ASP A 47 -9.90 6.01 3.00
C ASP A 47 -9.71 4.94 4.11
N ARG A 48 -9.87 3.66 3.75
CA ARG A 48 -9.59 2.53 4.66
C ARG A 48 -8.10 2.42 5.00
N GLY A 49 -7.21 2.62 4.01
CA GLY A 49 -5.76 2.64 4.23
C GLY A 49 -5.35 3.73 5.22
N LEU A 50 -5.89 4.95 5.06
CA LEU A 50 -5.66 6.06 6.00
C LEU A 50 -6.15 5.74 7.41
N ARG A 51 -7.31 5.10 7.56
CA ARG A 51 -7.82 4.70 8.87
C ARG A 51 -6.89 3.71 9.57
N ILE A 52 -6.45 2.68 8.86
CA ILE A 52 -5.55 1.67 9.42
C ILE A 52 -4.19 2.27 9.76
N LEU A 53 -3.66 3.17 8.92
CA LEU A 53 -2.42 3.87 9.21
C LEU A 53 -2.51 4.70 10.50
N LYS A 54 -3.64 5.41 10.71
CA LYS A 54 -3.89 6.15 11.96
C LYS A 54 -3.96 5.21 13.17
N ASP A 55 -4.60 4.06 13.04
CA ASP A 55 -4.71 3.08 14.12
C ASP A 55 -3.31 2.52 14.48
N ILE A 56 -2.48 2.20 13.49
CA ILE A 56 -1.09 1.75 13.69
C ILE A 56 -0.25 2.83 14.37
N VAL A 57 -0.33 4.08 13.91
CA VAL A 57 0.40 5.20 14.51
C VAL A 57 -0.05 5.44 15.96
N ALA A 58 -1.35 5.34 16.24
CA ALA A 58 -1.88 5.44 17.60
C ALA A 58 -1.35 4.32 18.51
N GLN A 59 -1.27 3.09 18.00
CA GLN A 59 -0.69 1.95 18.72
C GLN A 59 0.80 2.17 19.02
N ARG A 60 1.59 2.60 18.02
CA ARG A 60 3.02 2.92 18.20
C ARG A 60 3.23 4.01 19.24
N ARG A 61 2.45 5.11 19.17
CA ARG A 61 2.50 6.20 20.15
C ARG A 61 2.11 5.75 21.56
N LYS A 62 1.14 4.83 21.68
CA LYS A 62 0.77 4.26 22.98
C LYS A 62 1.88 3.38 23.54
N GLN A 63 2.50 2.55 22.72
CA GLN A 63 3.62 1.71 23.10
C GLN A 63 4.81 2.53 23.59
N GLU A 64 5.18 3.60 22.87
CA GLU A 64 6.27 4.50 23.27
C GLU A 64 5.98 5.21 24.59
N LYS A 65 4.72 5.61 24.84
CA LYS A 65 4.31 6.20 26.13
C LYS A 65 4.38 5.21 27.29
N GLN A 66 4.07 3.94 27.04
CA GLN A 66 4.07 2.89 28.06
C GLN A 66 5.49 2.41 28.38
N ASN A 67 6.34 2.34 27.36
CA ASN A 67 7.73 1.92 27.48
C ASN A 67 8.60 2.75 26.52
N PRO A 68 9.12 3.90 26.97
CA PRO A 68 9.98 4.76 26.17
C PRO A 68 11.22 4.01 25.67
N GLY A 69 11.53 4.13 24.39
CA GLY A 69 12.64 3.43 23.73
C GLY A 69 12.34 1.97 23.35
N SER A 70 11.10 1.49 23.49
CA SER A 70 10.72 0.14 23.06
C SER A 70 10.60 -0.03 21.54
N LEU A 71 10.47 1.08 20.80
CA LEU A 71 10.46 1.09 19.34
C LEU A 71 11.91 1.11 18.80
N THR A 72 12.53 -0.06 18.64
CA THR A 72 13.90 -0.23 18.14
C THR A 72 13.98 -0.50 16.63
N ASP A 73 12.85 -0.40 15.93
CA ASP A 73 12.72 -0.76 14.51
C ASP A 73 13.24 0.33 13.53
N GLY A 74 13.74 1.45 14.05
CA GLY A 74 14.28 2.55 13.24
C GLY A 74 13.24 3.28 12.39
N ILE A 75 11.94 3.09 12.68
CA ILE A 75 10.84 3.71 11.93
C ILE A 75 10.39 5.00 12.63
N ASP A 76 10.51 6.12 11.93
CA ASP A 76 9.97 7.40 12.39
C ASP A 76 8.45 7.39 12.29
N THR A 77 7.80 7.38 13.45
CA THR A 77 6.33 7.33 13.56
C THR A 77 5.66 8.58 12.99
N ASN A 78 6.32 9.74 13.00
CA ASN A 78 5.77 10.98 12.44
C ASN A 78 5.85 10.99 10.90
N LEU A 79 6.92 10.43 10.33
CA LEU A 79 7.02 10.23 8.88
C LEU A 79 6.05 9.13 8.41
N LEU A 80 5.89 8.07 9.20
CA LEU A 80 4.94 6.99 8.92
C LEU A 80 3.49 7.51 8.84
N GLU A 81 3.08 8.41 9.73
CA GLU A 81 1.74 9.03 9.71
C GLU A 81 1.43 9.74 8.38
N LYS A 82 2.47 10.26 7.72
CA LYS A 82 2.36 10.99 6.44
C LYS A 82 2.54 10.08 5.22
N ALA A 83 2.74 8.77 5.40
CA ALA A 83 3.08 7.83 4.33
C ALA A 83 2.07 7.77 3.17
N PHE A 84 0.78 7.98 3.45
CA PHE A 84 -0.28 8.03 2.44
C PHE A 84 -0.78 9.44 2.13
N THR A 85 -0.28 10.47 2.83
CA THR A 85 -0.80 11.84 2.69
C THR A 85 0.16 12.68 1.86
N GLY A 86 -0.18 12.90 0.60
CA GLY A 86 0.61 13.73 -0.32
C GLY A 86 1.79 12.97 -0.90
N LYS A 87 2.97 13.60 -0.91
CA LYS A 87 4.19 13.06 -1.54
C LYS A 87 4.61 11.73 -0.90
N PRO A 88 4.93 10.69 -1.69
CA PRO A 88 5.45 9.45 -1.15
C PRO A 88 6.77 9.68 -0.41
N ASN A 89 6.94 8.96 0.70
CA ASN A 89 8.10 9.05 1.58
C ASN A 89 8.75 7.67 1.77
N LYS A 90 9.88 7.63 2.48
CA LYS A 90 10.64 6.39 2.75
C LYS A 90 9.79 5.27 3.37
N HIS A 91 8.72 5.61 4.09
CA HIS A 91 7.84 4.66 4.75
C HIS A 91 6.54 4.38 3.97
N SER A 92 6.33 4.94 2.78
CA SER A 92 5.14 4.69 1.96
C SER A 92 5.01 3.24 1.52
N VAL A 93 6.12 2.59 1.17
CA VAL A 93 6.15 1.16 0.85
C VAL A 93 5.77 0.34 2.08
N TYR A 94 6.47 0.57 3.20
CA TYR A 94 6.23 -0.15 4.45
C TYR A 94 4.80 0.03 4.98
N ALA A 95 4.23 1.24 4.89
CA ALA A 95 2.85 1.49 5.27
C ALA A 95 1.86 0.70 4.40
N LEU A 96 2.15 0.55 3.11
CA LEU A 96 1.33 -0.25 2.20
C LEU A 96 1.44 -1.75 2.50
N GLU A 97 2.63 -2.24 2.85
CA GLU A 97 2.84 -3.62 3.32
C GLU A 97 2.01 -3.91 4.57
N LEU A 98 2.03 -3.02 5.56
CA LEU A 98 1.21 -3.16 6.76
C LEU A 98 -0.29 -3.15 6.45
N TYR A 99 -0.72 -2.29 5.52
CA TYR A 99 -2.12 -2.22 5.13
C TYR A 99 -2.58 -3.52 4.43
N LEU A 100 -1.79 -4.02 3.48
CA LEU A 100 -2.05 -5.30 2.80
C LEU A 100 -2.03 -6.47 3.80
N THR A 101 -1.09 -6.47 4.74
CA THR A 101 -1.00 -7.51 5.78
C THR A 101 -2.25 -7.50 6.66
N GLN A 102 -2.68 -6.33 7.15
CA GLN A 102 -3.87 -6.22 7.97
C GLN A 102 -5.12 -6.71 7.23
N LYS A 103 -5.30 -6.34 5.95
CA LYS A 103 -6.50 -6.73 5.19
C LYS A 103 -6.47 -8.17 4.69
N CYS A 104 -5.37 -8.60 4.10
CA CYS A 104 -5.33 -9.89 3.42
C CYS A 104 -4.86 -11.03 4.31
N VAL A 105 -4.06 -10.75 5.35
CA VAL A 105 -3.53 -11.78 6.25
C VAL A 105 -4.32 -11.84 7.55
N VAL A 106 -4.59 -10.70 8.19
CA VAL A 106 -5.30 -10.67 9.50
C VAL A 106 -6.80 -10.79 9.32
N GLU A 107 -7.39 -10.05 8.38
CA GLU A 107 -8.83 -10.13 8.07
C GLU A 107 -9.17 -11.21 7.02
N GLU A 108 -8.16 -11.97 6.55
CA GLU A 108 -8.31 -13.07 5.59
C GLU A 108 -9.07 -12.68 4.30
N LEU A 109 -8.86 -11.43 3.84
CA LEU A 109 -9.48 -10.97 2.60
C LEU A 109 -8.67 -11.45 1.39
N GLY A 110 -9.36 -12.10 0.46
CA GLY A 110 -8.73 -12.73 -0.71
C GLY A 110 -8.22 -11.76 -1.79
N GLN A 111 -7.83 -12.36 -2.92
CA GLN A 111 -7.23 -11.72 -4.09
C GLN A 111 -7.90 -10.40 -4.50
N SER A 112 -9.24 -10.35 -4.62
CA SER A 112 -9.95 -9.16 -5.09
C SER A 112 -9.67 -7.92 -4.22
N THR A 113 -9.40 -8.12 -2.93
CA THR A 113 -9.05 -7.04 -2.01
C THR A 113 -7.61 -6.58 -2.22
N ALA A 114 -6.67 -7.52 -2.40
CA ALA A 114 -5.28 -7.20 -2.69
C ALA A 114 -5.13 -6.42 -4.00
N ASP A 115 -5.77 -6.89 -5.08
CA ASP A 115 -5.79 -6.22 -6.38
C ASP A 115 -6.45 -4.83 -6.29
N GLY A 116 -7.54 -4.73 -5.52
CA GLY A 116 -8.24 -3.46 -5.28
C GLY A 116 -7.39 -2.44 -4.54
N ILE A 117 -6.69 -2.85 -3.47
CA ILE A 117 -5.78 -1.99 -2.70
C ILE A 117 -4.60 -1.56 -3.55
N HIS A 118 -3.92 -2.51 -4.20
CA HIS A 118 -2.76 -2.25 -5.04
C HIS A 118 -3.10 -1.28 -6.18
N GLY A 119 -4.20 -1.53 -6.91
CA GLY A 119 -4.66 -0.67 -7.99
C GLY A 119 -5.09 0.73 -7.53
N ALA A 120 -5.76 0.83 -6.37
CA ALA A 120 -6.19 2.11 -5.81
C ALA A 120 -4.99 2.99 -5.38
N MET A 121 -4.02 2.39 -4.70
CA MET A 121 -2.81 3.10 -4.26
C MET A 121 -1.92 3.47 -5.43
N ALA A 122 -1.78 2.58 -6.43
CA ALA A 122 -1.07 2.89 -7.66
C ALA A 122 -1.71 4.09 -8.38
N ASP A 123 -3.03 4.11 -8.55
CA ASP A 123 -3.74 5.22 -9.20
C ASP A 123 -3.64 6.53 -8.41
N TYR A 124 -3.63 6.47 -7.08
CA TYR A 124 -3.46 7.65 -6.23
C TYR A 124 -2.11 8.32 -6.51
N TRP A 125 -1.01 7.56 -6.46
CA TRP A 125 0.32 8.11 -6.70
C TRP A 125 0.59 8.45 -8.17
N ASP A 126 0.02 7.70 -9.13
CA ASP A 126 0.13 8.00 -10.56
C ASP A 126 -0.55 9.33 -10.95
N ARG A 127 -1.55 9.78 -10.18
CA ARG A 127 -2.23 11.07 -10.40
C ARG A 127 -1.64 12.22 -9.60
N LEU A 128 -0.81 11.91 -8.60
CA LEU A 128 -0.22 12.92 -7.73
C LEU A 128 0.77 13.79 -8.50
N GLU A 129 0.76 15.10 -8.24
CA GLU A 129 1.64 16.10 -8.89
C GLU A 129 1.68 15.98 -10.42
N GLY A 130 0.55 15.67 -11.05
CA GLY A 130 0.45 15.55 -12.52
C GLY A 130 1.16 14.33 -13.11
N GLY A 131 1.42 13.30 -12.30
CA GLY A 131 2.08 12.06 -12.73
C GLY A 131 3.58 12.01 -12.49
N GLN A 132 4.10 12.88 -11.62
CA GLN A 132 5.52 12.92 -11.25
C GLN A 132 6.03 11.60 -10.64
N TYR A 133 5.13 10.83 -10.01
CA TYR A 133 5.45 9.55 -9.37
C TYR A 133 5.01 8.35 -10.20
N ASN A 134 4.66 8.53 -11.48
CA ASN A 134 4.38 7.40 -12.35
C ASN A 134 5.69 6.70 -12.75
N GLY A 135 5.73 5.38 -12.60
CA GLY A 135 6.86 4.57 -13.05
C GLY A 135 7.40 3.63 -11.99
N GLU A 136 8.59 3.11 -12.26
CA GLU A 136 9.32 2.20 -11.37
C GLU A 136 9.77 2.94 -10.10
N TYR A 137 9.57 2.28 -8.95
CA TYR A 137 9.93 2.85 -7.66
C TYR A 137 11.44 2.82 -7.45
N SER A 138 12.00 3.94 -7.02
CA SER A 138 13.37 4.01 -6.51
C SER A 138 13.45 4.97 -5.32
N LEU A 139 14.15 4.52 -4.28
CA LEU A 139 14.45 5.30 -3.09
C LEU A 139 15.93 5.66 -3.10
N ASP A 140 16.21 6.96 -3.10
CA ASP A 140 17.55 7.45 -2.79
C ASP A 140 17.72 7.45 -1.26
N GLU A 141 18.61 6.57 -0.77
CA GLU A 141 18.84 6.40 0.66
C GLU A 141 19.55 7.60 1.30
N GLU A 142 20.35 8.34 0.54
CA GLU A 142 21.11 9.49 1.04
C GLU A 142 20.23 10.72 1.19
N THR A 143 19.37 11.00 0.19
CA THR A 143 18.49 12.18 0.21
C THR A 143 17.10 11.88 0.77
N GLY A 144 16.75 10.60 0.98
CA GLY A 144 15.41 10.17 1.37
C GLY A 144 14.34 10.46 0.30
N LYS A 145 14.76 10.78 -0.92
CA LYS A 145 13.86 11.16 -2.01
C LYS A 145 13.30 9.91 -2.68
N VAL A 146 11.98 9.83 -2.69
CA VAL A 146 11.26 8.79 -3.44
C VAL A 146 10.99 9.27 -4.87
N THR A 147 11.29 8.40 -5.82
CA THR A 147 10.92 8.53 -7.23
C THR A 147 10.06 7.34 -7.65
N GLY A 148 9.13 7.58 -8.57
CA GLY A 148 8.18 6.56 -9.01
C GLY A 148 7.14 6.18 -7.97
N ASN A 149 6.43 5.07 -8.24
CA ASN A 149 5.20 4.73 -7.55
C ASN A 149 5.47 3.67 -6.46
N PRO A 150 5.26 3.97 -5.15
CA PRO A 150 5.48 2.99 -4.08
C PRO A 150 4.65 1.72 -4.22
N ALA A 151 3.45 1.78 -4.84
CA ALA A 151 2.65 0.59 -5.09
C ALA A 151 3.32 -0.38 -6.08
N ARG A 152 4.18 0.14 -6.98
CA ARG A 152 4.92 -0.64 -7.96
C ARG A 152 6.31 -1.06 -7.49
N ALA A 153 6.63 -0.84 -6.21
CA ALA A 153 7.88 -1.31 -5.64
C ALA A 153 7.94 -2.84 -5.68
N PRO A 154 9.11 -3.45 -6.01
CA PRO A 154 9.23 -4.91 -6.06
C PRO A 154 8.70 -5.64 -4.82
N PRO A 155 8.95 -5.17 -3.58
CA PRO A 155 8.39 -5.81 -2.38
C PRO A 155 6.87 -5.89 -2.37
N ILE A 156 6.18 -4.83 -2.81
CA ILE A 156 4.71 -4.79 -2.87
C ILE A 156 4.19 -5.71 -3.96
N VAL A 157 4.77 -5.63 -5.15
CA VAL A 157 4.33 -6.43 -6.30
C VAL A 157 4.47 -7.92 -5.98
N ASP A 158 5.57 -8.32 -5.36
CA ASP A 158 5.79 -9.71 -4.98
C ASP A 158 4.90 -10.13 -3.82
N PHE A 159 4.65 -9.26 -2.84
CA PHE A 159 3.73 -9.56 -1.75
C PHE A 159 2.28 -9.74 -2.24
N VAL A 160 1.82 -8.90 -3.17
CA VAL A 160 0.49 -9.05 -3.79
C VAL A 160 0.41 -10.38 -4.56
N LYS A 161 1.44 -10.74 -5.35
CA LYS A 161 1.50 -12.05 -6.00
C LYS A 161 1.44 -13.21 -5.00
N CYS A 162 2.13 -13.09 -3.86
CA CYS A 162 2.06 -14.08 -2.79
C CYS A 162 0.63 -14.25 -2.26
N ILE A 163 -0.08 -13.14 -2.01
CA ILE A 163 -1.48 -13.16 -1.54
C ILE A 163 -2.40 -13.81 -2.59
N ILE A 164 -2.20 -13.49 -3.88
CA ILE A 164 -2.97 -14.06 -4.98
C ILE A 164 -2.77 -15.57 -5.04
N ASN A 165 -1.51 -16.02 -5.06
CA ASN A 165 -1.16 -17.44 -5.09
C ASN A 165 -1.71 -18.20 -3.89
N LEU A 166 -1.72 -17.57 -2.71
CA LEU A 166 -2.32 -18.12 -1.50
C LEU A 166 -3.83 -18.30 -1.66
N ALA A 167 -4.53 -17.29 -2.17
CA ALA A 167 -5.96 -17.33 -2.40
C ALA A 167 -6.35 -18.41 -3.43
N SER A 168 -5.58 -18.55 -4.51
CA SER A 168 -5.83 -19.56 -5.56
C SER A 168 -5.66 -21.00 -5.07
N ARG A 169 -4.81 -21.24 -4.06
CA ARG A 169 -4.58 -22.58 -3.50
C ARG A 169 -5.65 -23.04 -2.51
N GLY A 170 -6.68 -22.24 -2.24
CA GLY A 170 -7.70 -22.55 -1.24
C GLY A 170 -7.16 -22.62 0.19
N GLN A 171 -5.90 -22.19 0.41
CA GLN A 171 -5.22 -22.18 1.70
C GLN A 171 -5.42 -20.84 2.42
N GLN A 172 -6.66 -20.34 2.43
CA GLN A 172 -7.08 -19.17 3.23
C GLN A 172 -6.78 -19.36 4.73
N LYS A 173 -6.52 -20.61 5.16
CA LYS A 173 -6.07 -20.98 6.51
C LYS A 173 -4.60 -20.62 6.82
N LEU A 174 -4.04 -19.57 6.22
CA LEU A 174 -2.73 -19.06 6.65
C LEU A 174 -2.85 -18.22 7.93
N GLY A 175 -4.04 -17.66 8.23
CA GLY A 175 -4.32 -17.02 9.51
C GLY A 175 -4.17 -17.98 10.70
N THR A 176 -4.34 -19.29 10.51
CA THR A 176 -4.00 -20.30 11.54
C THR A 176 -2.53 -20.72 11.50
N MET A 177 -1.86 -20.68 10.34
CA MET A 177 -0.45 -21.09 10.21
C MET A 177 0.55 -20.00 10.67
N LEU A 178 0.33 -18.73 10.32
CA LEU A 178 1.17 -17.61 10.79
C LEU A 178 0.92 -17.28 12.27
N ARG A 179 -0.30 -17.48 12.77
CA ARG A 179 -0.63 -17.34 14.20
C ARG A 179 0.13 -18.37 15.05
N LEU A 180 0.39 -19.56 14.51
CA LEU A 180 1.21 -20.58 15.18
C LEU A 180 2.71 -20.32 15.05
N GLN A 181 3.19 -19.71 13.97
CA GLN A 181 4.61 -19.39 13.83
C GLN A 181 4.99 -18.18 14.70
N HIS A 182 4.20 -17.10 14.74
CA HIS A 182 4.53 -15.94 15.56
C HIS A 182 4.39 -16.20 17.08
N LEU A 183 3.47 -17.08 17.52
CA LEU A 183 3.38 -17.50 18.92
C LEU A 183 4.54 -18.42 19.34
N LYS A 184 5.05 -19.28 18.43
CA LYS A 184 6.22 -20.11 18.72
C LYS A 184 7.52 -19.32 18.70
N THR A 185 7.67 -18.33 17.81
CA THR A 185 8.86 -17.47 17.77
C THR A 185 8.90 -16.48 18.94
N CYS A 186 7.76 -15.94 19.39
CA CYS A 186 7.71 -15.11 20.61
C CYS A 186 7.87 -15.93 21.91
N SER A 187 7.38 -17.17 21.98
CA SER A 187 7.57 -18.04 23.15
C SER A 187 9.00 -18.59 23.27
N SER A 188 9.72 -18.76 22.15
CA SER A 188 11.10 -19.28 22.14
C SER A 188 12.15 -18.19 22.36
N LEU A 189 11.86 -16.91 22.05
CA LEU A 189 12.75 -15.80 22.39
C LEU A 189 12.64 -15.31 23.85
N TRP A 190 11.64 -15.77 24.62
CA TRP A 190 11.51 -15.52 26.07
C TRP A 190 11.74 -16.75 26.94
N SER A 191 12.16 -17.87 26.34
CA SER A 191 12.77 -18.99 27.06
C SER A 191 14.28 -18.95 26.84
N GLY A 192 14.92 -17.92 27.39
CA GLY A 192 16.37 -17.87 27.49
C GLY A 192 16.92 -19.06 28.30
N PRO A 193 18.20 -19.40 28.14
CA PRO A 193 18.77 -20.65 28.67
C PRO A 193 18.56 -20.74 30.18
N SER A 194 17.94 -21.83 30.63
CA SER A 194 18.12 -22.30 32.00
C SER A 194 19.64 -22.43 32.22
N TYR A 195 20.21 -21.49 32.97
CA TYR A 195 21.54 -21.62 33.53
C TYR A 195 21.51 -22.81 34.49
N SER A 196 21.81 -24.01 33.99
CA SER A 196 22.23 -25.11 34.87
C SER A 196 23.62 -24.76 35.40
N ALA A 197 23.69 -24.13 36.56
CA ALA A 197 24.93 -24.02 37.30
C ALA A 197 25.40 -25.44 37.68
N PRO A 198 26.62 -25.88 37.31
CA PRO A 198 27.17 -27.09 37.88
C PRO A 198 27.51 -26.81 39.35
N MET A 199 26.74 -27.41 40.27
CA MET A 199 27.11 -27.50 41.68
C MET A 199 28.47 -28.20 41.79
N LYS A 200 29.52 -27.43 42.08
CA LYS A 200 30.78 -27.97 42.59
C LYS A 200 30.49 -28.58 43.96
N LYS A 201 30.52 -29.91 44.02
CA LYS A 201 30.52 -30.67 45.26
C LYS A 201 31.69 -30.17 46.12
N TRP A 202 31.38 -29.50 47.23
CA TRP A 202 32.32 -29.42 48.34
C TRP A 202 32.26 -30.76 49.07
N LYS A 203 33.39 -31.49 49.06
CA LYS A 203 33.60 -32.61 49.97
C LYS A 203 33.85 -32.05 51.37
N ALA A 204 33.32 -32.78 52.35
CA ALA A 204 33.46 -32.55 53.79
C ALA A 204 34.92 -32.46 54.26
#